data_AF-A0A417IIZ5-F1
#
_entry.id   AF-A0A417IIZ5-F1
#
_cell.length_a   1.000
_cell.length_b   1.000
_cell.length_c   1.000
_cell.angle_alpha   90.00
_cell.angle_beta   90.00
_cell.angle_gamma   90.00
#
_symmetry.space_group_name_H-M   'P 1'
#
loop_
_entity.id
_entity.type
_entity.pdbx_description
1 polymer ?
#
loop_
_entity_poly.entity_id
_entity_poly.type
_entity_poly.pdbx_seq_one_letter_code
_entity_poly.pdbx_strand_id
1 'polypeptide(L)'
;MEKLTLQNPITINGKKVKTLTYDTDAITVGMFADAEARKLRATSNKGGGSAGACELDYSLHAYLAMMAIVAVNSDIDVSDLERISGPDVMELMRIGRNFTTARSAAQSEESGSESSSETTLEPSTPQSASSDGNA
;
A
#
# COMPACT_ATOMS: atom_id res chain seq x y z
N MET A 1 11.79 5.72 10.14
CA MET A 1 10.85 6.04 11.25
C MET A 1 10.01 7.28 10.96
N GLU A 2 8.73 7.05 10.72
CA GLU A 2 7.68 8.06 10.54
C GLU A 2 6.84 8.24 11.82
N LYS A 3 5.92 9.21 11.83
CA LYS A 3 5.06 9.52 12.98
C LYS A 3 3.59 9.41 12.63
N LEU A 4 2.83 8.73 13.49
CA LEU A 4 1.38 8.73 13.51
C LEU A 4 0.90 9.61 14.67
N THR A 5 0.10 10.64 14.38
CA THR A 5 -0.52 11.47 15.41
C THR A 5 -2.01 11.15 15.50
N LEU A 6 -2.41 10.58 16.63
CA LEU A 6 -3.78 10.19 16.92
C LEU A 6 -4.63 11.43 17.23
N GLN A 7 -5.83 11.47 16.67
CA GLN A 7 -6.88 12.40 17.06
C GLN A 7 -7.45 12.02 18.44
N ASN A 8 -7.55 10.70 18.70
CA ASN A 8 -8.04 10.12 19.95
C ASN A 8 -6.88 9.43 20.69
N PRO A 9 -6.24 10.09 21.67
CA PRO A 9 -5.13 9.50 22.41
C PRO A 9 -5.54 8.23 23.16
N ILE A 10 -4.67 7.21 23.12
CA ILE A 10 -4.84 5.95 23.86
C ILE A 10 -3.99 5.94 25.13
N THR A 11 -4.24 5.02 26.07
CA THR A 11 -3.51 4.95 27.34
C THR A 11 -2.54 3.77 27.37
N ILE A 12 -1.25 3.98 27.13
CA ILE A 12 -0.25 2.91 27.18
C ILE A 12 0.50 3.00 28.50
N ASN A 13 0.57 1.90 29.27
CA ASN A 13 1.27 1.85 30.56
C ASN A 13 0.88 3.01 31.51
N GLY A 14 -0.42 3.34 31.56
CA GLY A 14 -0.97 4.43 32.39
C GLY A 14 -0.74 5.86 31.86
N LYS A 15 -0.09 6.02 30.70
CA LYS A 15 0.19 7.33 30.09
C LYS A 15 -0.68 7.54 28.86
N LYS A 16 -1.25 8.75 28.72
CA LYS A 16 -1.92 9.16 27.47
C LYS A 16 -0.88 9.36 26.37
N VAL A 17 -0.97 8.56 25.32
CA VAL A 17 -0.12 8.60 24.14
C VAL A 17 -0.92 9.16 22.96
N LYS A 18 -0.44 10.27 22.41
CA LYS A 18 -1.03 10.93 21.24
C LYS A 18 -0.21 10.72 19.97
N THR A 19 1.08 10.49 20.08
CA THR A 19 1.98 10.31 18.94
C THR A 19 2.70 8.98 19.08
N LEU A 20 2.67 8.20 18.02
CA LEU A 20 3.35 6.92 17.87
C LEU A 20 4.37 7.03 16.73
N THR A 21 5.46 6.29 16.83
CA THR A 21 6.40 6.11 15.72
C THR A 21 6.13 4.78 15.05
N TYR A 22 6.40 4.71 13.74
CA TYR A 22 6.30 3.46 12.99
C TYR A 22 7.41 3.36 11.95
N ASP A 23 7.70 2.14 11.54
CA ASP A 23 8.59 1.85 10.42
C ASP A 23 8.12 0.57 9.71
N THR A 24 7.60 0.73 8.48
CA THR A 24 7.09 -0.41 7.70
C THR A 24 8.20 -1.34 7.22
N ASP A 25 9.42 -0.81 7.04
CA ASP A 25 10.57 -1.59 6.61
C ASP A 25 11.11 -2.47 7.75
N ALA A 26 10.72 -2.19 8.99
CA ALA A 26 11.05 -3.01 10.15
C ALA A 26 10.12 -4.23 10.34
N ILE A 27 9.07 -4.38 9.50
CA ILE A 27 8.19 -5.55 9.55
C ILE A 27 8.94 -6.78 9.05
N THR A 28 9.13 -7.76 9.94
CA THR A 28 9.71 -9.06 9.57
C THR A 28 8.65 -10.04 9.06
N VAL A 29 9.08 -11.14 8.45
CA VAL A 29 8.18 -12.24 8.02
C VAL A 29 7.36 -12.79 9.20
N GLY A 30 7.96 -12.93 10.38
CA GLY A 30 7.25 -13.37 11.58
C GLY A 30 6.15 -12.40 11.99
N MET A 31 6.42 -11.10 11.92
CA MET A 31 5.43 -10.07 12.25
C MET A 31 4.29 -10.01 11.22
N PHE A 32 4.59 -10.23 9.93
CA PHE A 32 3.57 -10.38 8.91
C PHE A 32 2.65 -11.57 9.20
N ALA A 33 3.22 -12.74 9.53
CA ALA A 33 2.44 -13.93 9.89
C ALA A 33 1.58 -13.70 11.15
N ASP A 34 2.13 -13.00 12.16
CA ASP A 34 1.40 -12.64 13.37
C ASP A 34 0.25 -11.66 13.09
N ALA A 35 0.43 -10.69 12.17
CA ALA A 35 -0.63 -9.81 11.73
C ALA A 35 -1.79 -10.59 11.08
N GLU A 36 -1.47 -11.53 10.20
CA GLU A 36 -2.44 -12.39 9.53
C GLU A 36 -3.19 -13.28 10.53
N ALA A 37 -2.48 -13.90 11.47
CA ALA A 37 -3.09 -14.73 12.51
C ALA A 37 -4.04 -13.93 13.41
N ARG A 38 -3.64 -12.71 13.81
CA ARG A 38 -4.47 -11.80 14.61
C ARG A 38 -5.70 -11.34 13.85
N LYS A 39 -5.54 -10.97 12.58
CA LYS A 39 -6.64 -10.65 11.67
C LYS A 39 -7.66 -11.78 11.64
N LEU A 40 -7.22 -12.99 11.31
CA LEU A 40 -8.11 -14.16 11.23
C LEU A 40 -8.85 -14.38 12.54
N ARG A 41 -8.17 -14.28 13.68
CA ARG A 41 -8.81 -14.41 15.00
C ARG A 41 -9.87 -13.33 15.25
N ALA A 42 -9.63 -12.09 14.82
CA ALA A 42 -10.55 -10.97 15.00
C ALA A 42 -11.79 -11.02 14.08
N THR A 43 -11.68 -11.66 12.92
CA THR A 43 -12.73 -11.66 11.88
C THR A 43 -13.47 -12.99 11.71
N SER A 44 -12.91 -14.12 12.19
CA SER A 44 -13.48 -15.47 11.99
C SER A 44 -14.95 -15.58 12.38
N ASN A 45 -15.34 -14.99 13.52
CA ASN A 45 -16.72 -15.07 14.02
C ASN A 45 -17.66 -14.03 13.38
N LYS A 46 -17.14 -13.18 12.49
CA LYS A 46 -17.87 -12.08 11.85
C LYS A 46 -18.12 -12.34 10.35
N GLY A 47 -17.87 -13.56 9.89
CA GLY A 47 -17.93 -13.90 8.46
C GLY A 47 -16.84 -13.22 7.62
N GLY A 48 -15.87 -12.56 8.26
CA GLY A 48 -14.76 -11.89 7.60
C GLY A 48 -13.67 -12.88 7.25
N GLY A 49 -13.82 -13.56 6.12
CA GLY A 49 -12.73 -14.31 5.51
C GLY A 49 -11.63 -13.38 5.01
N SER A 50 -10.42 -13.93 4.82
CA SER A 50 -9.31 -13.23 4.17
C SER A 50 -9.79 -12.65 2.84
N ALA A 51 -9.42 -11.40 2.53
CA ALA A 51 -9.57 -10.93 1.16
C ALA A 51 -8.74 -11.85 0.23
N GLY A 52 -9.20 -12.04 -1.01
CA GLY A 52 -8.50 -12.89 -1.98
C GLY A 52 -7.10 -12.39 -2.37
N ALA A 53 -6.77 -11.14 -2.01
CA ALA A 53 -5.49 -10.51 -2.26
C ALA A 53 -5.10 -9.61 -1.08
N CYS A 54 -3.82 -9.61 -0.72
CA CYS A 54 -3.26 -8.90 0.44
C CYS A 54 -3.51 -7.39 0.36
N GLU A 55 -3.35 -6.81 -0.83
CA GLU A 55 -3.54 -5.39 -1.13
C GLU A 55 -4.99 -4.91 -1.02
N LEU A 56 -5.96 -5.82 -0.91
CA LEU A 56 -7.37 -5.52 -0.70
C LEU A 56 -7.83 -5.83 0.73
N ASP A 57 -6.96 -6.40 1.57
CA ASP A 57 -7.32 -6.83 2.92
C ASP A 57 -7.16 -5.68 3.92
N TYR A 58 -8.23 -4.91 4.09
CA TYR A 58 -8.28 -3.78 5.01
C TYR A 58 -8.00 -4.16 6.47
N SER A 59 -8.41 -5.36 6.90
CA SER A 59 -8.18 -5.82 8.27
C SER A 59 -6.71 -6.20 8.45
N LEU A 60 -6.11 -6.85 7.45
CA LEU A 60 -4.67 -7.11 7.43
C LEU A 60 -3.88 -5.80 7.47
N HIS A 61 -4.24 -4.79 6.68
CA HIS A 61 -3.56 -3.50 6.68
C HIS A 61 -3.54 -2.86 8.07
N ALA A 62 -4.65 -2.89 8.81
CA ALA A 62 -4.68 -2.37 10.17
C ALA A 62 -3.66 -3.09 11.07
N TYR A 63 -3.61 -4.42 11.02
CA TYR A 63 -2.65 -5.20 11.80
C TYR A 63 -1.20 -5.05 11.34
N LEU A 64 -0.94 -4.85 10.04
CA LEU A 64 0.41 -4.55 9.52
C LEU A 64 0.93 -3.20 10.04
N ALA A 65 0.08 -2.18 10.10
CA ALA A 65 0.48 -0.91 10.71
C ALA A 65 0.78 -1.04 12.20
N MET A 66 0.01 -1.87 12.92
CA MET A 66 0.31 -2.18 14.32
C MET A 66 1.67 -2.87 14.45
N MET A 67 2.01 -3.79 13.55
CA MET A 67 3.34 -4.40 13.50
C MET A 67 4.44 -3.37 13.23
N ALA A 68 4.23 -2.44 12.29
CA ALA A 68 5.20 -1.35 12.03
C ALA A 68 5.46 -0.48 13.26
N ILE A 69 4.47 -0.29 14.13
CA ILE A 69 4.62 0.44 15.40
C ILE A 69 5.38 -0.41 16.42
N VAL A 70 4.95 -1.66 16.65
CA VAL A 70 5.58 -2.55 17.64
C VAL A 70 7.05 -2.84 17.28
N ALA A 71 7.38 -2.93 15.99
CA ALA A 71 8.74 -3.20 15.52
C ALA A 71 9.77 -2.18 16.03
N VAL A 72 9.34 -0.94 16.32
CA VAL A 72 10.22 0.17 16.71
C VAL A 72 9.89 0.75 18.09
N ASN A 73 8.96 0.14 18.82
CA ASN A 73 8.56 0.53 20.17
C ASN A 73 8.44 -0.70 21.06
N SER A 74 9.51 -1.03 21.79
CA SER A 74 9.60 -2.26 22.60
C SER A 74 8.67 -2.30 23.81
N ASP A 75 8.11 -1.17 24.22
CA ASP A 75 7.20 -1.03 25.36
C ASP A 75 5.72 -1.00 24.98
N ILE A 76 5.43 -1.14 23.67
CA ILE A 76 4.07 -1.15 23.11
C ILE A 76 3.75 -2.54 22.61
N ASP A 77 2.58 -3.06 22.98
CA ASP A 77 2.06 -4.29 22.42
C ASP A 77 0.90 -4.05 21.44
N VAL A 78 0.50 -5.08 20.71
CA VAL A 78 -0.61 -4.95 19.75
C VAL A 78 -1.94 -4.69 20.46
N SER A 79 -2.16 -5.26 21.65
CA SER A 79 -3.37 -5.02 22.43
C SER A 79 -3.51 -3.57 22.88
N ASP A 80 -2.40 -2.86 23.05
CA ASP A 80 -2.40 -1.43 23.32
C ASP A 80 -2.99 -0.67 22.14
N LEU A 81 -2.59 -1.06 20.93
CA LEU A 81 -2.96 -0.43 19.67
C LEU A 81 -4.38 -0.79 19.21
N GLU A 82 -4.92 -1.94 19.62
CA GLU A 82 -6.31 -2.32 19.35
C GLU A 82 -7.34 -1.38 20.00
N ARG A 83 -6.90 -0.49 20.90
CA ARG A 83 -7.75 0.56 21.49
C ARG A 83 -7.82 1.84 20.65
N ILE A 84 -7.06 1.92 19.56
CA ILE A 84 -7.17 3.03 18.59
C ILE A 84 -8.58 3.02 18.00
N SER A 85 -9.18 4.21 17.89
CA SER A 85 -10.60 4.33 17.59
C SER A 85 -10.93 5.54 16.71
N GLY A 86 -12.08 5.47 16.04
CA GLY A 86 -12.56 6.53 15.16
C GLY A 86 -11.70 6.68 13.89
N PRO A 87 -11.51 7.91 13.39
CA PRO A 87 -10.74 8.17 12.17
C PRO A 87 -9.31 7.64 12.19
N ASP A 88 -8.70 7.51 13.38
CA ASP A 88 -7.33 7.01 13.53
C ASP A 88 -7.16 5.56 13.04
N VAL A 89 -8.24 4.76 13.01
CA VAL A 89 -8.22 3.41 12.41
C VAL A 89 -7.92 3.48 10.91
N MET A 90 -8.43 4.50 10.21
CA MET A 90 -8.17 4.67 8.77
C MET A 90 -6.71 5.06 8.51
N GLU A 91 -6.06 5.76 9.44
CA GLU A 91 -4.63 6.06 9.33
C GLU A 91 -3.77 4.80 9.51
N LEU A 92 -4.14 3.90 10.43
CA LEU A 92 -3.50 2.57 10.51
C LEU A 92 -3.66 1.82 9.19
N MET A 93 -4.88 1.78 8.63
CA MET A 93 -5.11 1.12 7.35
C MET A 93 -4.27 1.73 6.23
N ARG A 94 -4.10 3.05 6.20
CA ARG A 94 -3.26 3.74 5.21
C ARG A 94 -1.79 3.32 5.33
N ILE A 95 -1.26 3.27 6.55
CA ILE A 95 0.12 2.85 6.83
C ILE A 95 0.34 1.39 6.37
N GLY A 96 -0.53 0.47 6.77
CA GLY A 96 -0.38 -0.94 6.40
C GLY A 96 -0.61 -1.20 4.91
N ARG A 97 -1.50 -0.46 4.25
CA ARG A 97 -1.64 -0.53 2.80
C ARG A 97 -0.37 -0.09 2.08
N ASN A 98 0.36 0.89 2.60
CA ASN A 98 1.63 1.28 2.00
C ASN A 98 2.63 0.10 2.02
N PHE A 99 2.63 -0.76 3.04
CA PHE A 99 3.46 -1.98 3.02
C PHE A 99 3.10 -2.94 1.87
N THR A 100 1.81 -3.11 1.56
CA THR A 100 1.34 -4.06 0.53
C THR A 100 1.36 -3.48 -0.89
N THR A 101 1.42 -2.15 -1.02
CA THR A 101 1.35 -1.45 -2.31
C THR A 101 2.63 -0.69 -2.68
N ALA A 102 3.54 -0.47 -1.73
CA ALA A 102 4.79 0.22 -2.00
C ALA A 102 5.71 -0.68 -2.82
N ARG A 103 5.76 -0.36 -4.11
CA ARG A 103 6.99 -0.45 -4.87
C ARG A 103 7.97 0.52 -4.20
N SER A 104 9.12 0.04 -3.72
CA SER A 104 10.19 0.89 -3.17
C SER A 104 10.34 2.15 -4.04
N ALA A 105 10.40 3.35 -3.43
CA ALA A 105 10.61 4.60 -4.17
C ALA A 105 11.87 4.56 -5.07
N ALA A 106 12.79 3.63 -4.82
CA ALA A 106 13.95 3.32 -5.66
C ALA A 106 13.63 2.67 -7.02
N GLN A 107 12.44 2.10 -7.23
CA GLN A 107 12.01 1.57 -8.54
C GLN A 107 11.30 2.63 -9.41
N SER A 108 11.13 3.86 -8.91
CA SER A 108 10.53 4.96 -9.68
C SER A 108 11.53 5.70 -10.58
N GLU A 109 12.83 5.38 -10.50
CA GLU A 109 13.87 5.95 -11.37
C GLU A 109 14.18 5.12 -12.62
N GLU A 110 13.38 4.10 -12.95
CA GLU A 110 13.48 3.40 -14.24
C GLU A 110 12.14 3.47 -14.99
N SER A 111 11.87 4.64 -15.54
CA SER A 111 11.04 4.78 -16.74
C SER A 111 11.73 5.81 -17.62
N GLY A 112 12.92 5.47 -18.11
CA GLY A 112 13.56 6.19 -19.19
C GLY A 112 12.57 6.29 -20.34
N SER A 113 12.17 7.53 -20.65
CA SER A 113 11.22 7.86 -21.70
C SER A 113 11.52 7.09 -22.98
N GLU A 114 10.64 6.18 -23.36
CA GLU A 114 10.52 5.80 -24.76
C GLU A 114 10.02 7.05 -25.48
N SER A 115 10.96 7.78 -26.08
CA SER A 115 10.68 8.87 -27.01
C SER A 115 9.69 8.38 -28.06
N SER A 116 8.49 8.95 -28.05
CA SER A 116 7.52 8.82 -29.13
C SER A 116 8.20 9.20 -30.44
N SER A 117 8.61 8.20 -31.23
CA SER A 117 9.07 8.41 -32.60
C SER A 117 7.82 8.52 -33.48
N GLU A 118 7.40 9.77 -33.68
CA GLU A 118 6.48 10.19 -34.74
C GLU A 118 6.99 9.65 -36.09
N THR A 119 6.33 8.62 -36.62
CA THR A 119 6.60 8.14 -37.98
C THR A 119 5.73 8.95 -38.94
N THR A 120 6.31 10.03 -39.46
CA THR A 120 5.77 10.77 -40.61
C THR A 120 5.84 9.87 -41.84
N LEU A 121 4.70 9.31 -42.24
CA LEU A 121 4.57 8.63 -43.52
C LEU A 121 4.46 9.68 -44.63
N GLU A 122 5.52 9.85 -45.43
CA GLU A 122 5.41 10.56 -46.71
C GLU A 122 4.55 9.73 -47.70
N PRO A 123 3.52 10.31 -48.32
CA PRO A 123 2.82 9.67 -49.42
C PRO A 123 3.68 9.80 -50.68
N SER A 124 4.34 8.71 -51.08
CA SER A 124 5.00 8.62 -52.38
C SER A 124 3.96 8.55 -53.49
N THR A 125 3.87 9.59 -54.31
CA THR A 125 3.12 9.62 -55.57
C THR A 125 3.93 8.92 -56.66
N PRO A 126 3.33 8.02 -57.45
CA PRO A 126 3.80 7.79 -58.82
C PRO A 126 2.80 8.38 -59.82
N GLN A 127 3.27 9.35 -60.59
CA GLN A 127 2.63 9.85 -61.81
C GLN A 127 3.26 9.17 -63.03
N SER A 128 2.44 8.69 -63.96
CA SER A 128 2.65 8.56 -65.44
C SER A 128 1.48 7.73 -66.02
N ALA A 129 0.53 8.29 -66.78
CA ALA A 129 0.52 8.49 -68.25
C ALA A 129 0.67 7.16 -69.04
N SER A 130 -0.12 6.76 -70.06
CA SER A 130 -0.97 7.44 -71.07
C SER A 130 -1.64 6.39 -71.99
N SER A 131 -2.69 6.79 -72.74
CA SER A 131 -3.19 6.23 -74.04
C SER A 131 -3.68 4.76 -74.07
N ASP A 132 -4.66 4.30 -74.86
CA ASP A 132 -5.52 4.78 -75.95
C ASP A 132 -6.62 3.71 -76.16
N GLY A 133 -7.71 4.04 -76.86
CA GLY A 133 -8.37 3.05 -77.73
C GLY A 133 -9.86 2.80 -77.56
N ASN A 134 -10.63 3.38 -78.48
CA ASN A 134 -12.05 3.22 -78.76
C ASN A 134 -12.42 1.80 -79.27
N ALA A 135 -13.59 1.27 -78.87
CA ALA A 135 -14.46 0.39 -79.68
C ALA A 135 -15.87 0.32 -79.08
#